data_AF-A0A938S615-F1
#
_entry.id   AF-A0A938S615-F1
#
_cell.length_a   1.000
_cell.length_b   1.000
_cell.length_c   1.000
_cell.angle_alpha   90.00
_cell.angle_beta   90.00
_cell.angle_gamma   90.00
#
_symmetry.space_group_name_H-M   'P 1'
#
loop_
_entity.id
_entity.type
_entity.pdbx_description
1 polymer ?
#
loop_
_entity_poly.entity_id
_entity_poly.type
_entity_poly.pdbx_seq_one_letter_code
_entity_poly.pdbx_strand_id
1 'polypeptide(L)'
;MRGNSDNVLSRRDLLYRTSGGAALAGSGLLAAAAPSAGPAATQEPPAAFQAGWATVSITPDKPVQLAGQFHERVSKERTLYPCLATALALEGVDDAGNPAQAILIACDLVNVGRKYVEDIRARVARELPDFDPARLSVNATHTHTGPTLTPGTYKEPDPGVMGPLEYAPFFCDRAVQAAVQAWKARRPAALSHALGHAAVGFNRIATYADGSARMYGNSNQPDFAGLEGPNDHGLELLFLWDRQERLSGIAINIACPAQVVEGQSYLSADFWGPVREDVKRLYGEGVSVYPMISAAGDQSPRDLVRRGRGEPNMRAEAGLREMARRIVNGVRYAHDAAQSKRSENPVFRHRVQRLELPRRQVTDQEAAQARKELDRLTASGNVQPGSQDAAMLRRARDVLGRHETQSAASTYAMDLHVLRLGDTVIATNPFELYIEYGARIKARSRAAQTLLVQLADDRGRYLPTRRAVAGGAYGSRIEDNVVGPPGGDVLAEKTIAALNGLWD
;
A
#
# COMPACT_ATOMS: atom_id res chain seq x y z
N MET A 1 -0.24 -48.52 -52.13
CA MET A 1 -1.00 -49.76 -51.88
C MET A 1 -1.72 -49.62 -50.54
N ARG A 2 -3.05 -49.73 -50.57
CA ARG A 2 -4.01 -50.10 -49.49
C ARG A 2 -3.92 -49.36 -48.14
N GLY A 3 -4.94 -48.69 -47.61
CA GLY A 3 -6.33 -48.49 -48.03
C GLY A 3 -7.13 -47.84 -46.88
N ASN A 4 -8.27 -47.21 -47.24
CA ASN A 4 -9.56 -47.01 -46.55
C ASN A 4 -9.60 -46.55 -45.06
N SER A 5 -10.53 -45.72 -44.59
CA SER A 5 -11.84 -45.29 -45.14
C SER A 5 -12.40 -44.11 -44.33
N ASP A 6 -13.23 -43.33 -45.01
CA ASP A 6 -14.05 -42.21 -44.55
C ASP A 6 -14.99 -42.52 -43.37
N ASN A 7 -15.34 -41.48 -42.60
CA ASN A 7 -16.76 -41.13 -42.42
C ASN A 7 -16.96 -39.70 -41.92
N VAL A 8 -17.48 -38.87 -42.81
CA VAL A 8 -18.10 -37.56 -42.58
C VAL A 8 -19.57 -37.78 -42.28
N LEU A 9 -20.13 -37.17 -41.23
CA LEU A 9 -21.57 -36.90 -41.16
C LEU A 9 -21.83 -35.51 -40.59
N SER A 10 -22.43 -34.68 -41.43
CA SER A 10 -22.89 -33.32 -41.18
C SER A 10 -24.36 -33.26 -40.78
N ARG A 11 -24.71 -32.18 -40.07
CA ARG A 11 -26.05 -31.63 -39.77
C ARG A 11 -27.10 -31.84 -40.89
N ARG A 12 -28.26 -32.42 -40.55
CA ARG A 12 -29.61 -31.91 -40.89
C ARG A 12 -30.74 -32.81 -40.34
N ASP A 13 -31.80 -32.12 -39.91
CA ASP A 13 -33.19 -32.56 -39.78
C ASP A 13 -33.60 -33.46 -38.61
N LEU A 14 -34.24 -32.87 -37.60
CA LEU A 14 -35.49 -33.42 -37.06
C LEU A 14 -36.35 -32.30 -36.40
N LEU A 15 -37.28 -31.77 -37.19
CA LEU A 15 -38.45 -31.01 -36.75
C LEU A 15 -39.71 -31.74 -37.25
N TYR A 16 -40.80 -31.55 -36.51
CA TYR A 16 -42.22 -31.79 -36.80
C TYR A 16 -42.91 -33.09 -36.34
N ARG A 17 -43.99 -32.86 -35.56
CA ARG A 17 -45.37 -33.42 -35.54
C ARG A 17 -45.82 -33.67 -34.09
N THR A 18 -47.03 -33.36 -33.61
CA THR A 18 -48.28 -32.87 -34.22
C THR A 18 -49.23 -32.39 -33.10
N SER A 19 -50.12 -31.48 -33.49
CA SER A 19 -51.31 -30.92 -32.84
C SER A 19 -52.39 -31.93 -32.43
N GLY A 20 -53.23 -31.54 -31.46
CA GLY A 20 -54.55 -32.11 -31.22
C GLY A 20 -55.30 -31.39 -30.08
N GLY A 21 -56.27 -30.54 -30.43
CA GLY A 21 -57.14 -29.86 -29.47
C GLY A 21 -58.37 -30.69 -29.10
N ALA A 22 -58.96 -30.40 -27.95
CA ALA A 22 -60.35 -30.70 -27.63
C ALA A 22 -60.89 -29.66 -26.64
N ALA A 23 -61.99 -29.02 -27.03
CA ALA A 23 -62.79 -28.13 -26.20
C ALA A 23 -63.75 -28.95 -25.35
N LEU A 24 -63.97 -28.52 -24.09
CA LEU A 24 -65.14 -28.91 -23.29
C LEU A 24 -65.62 -27.71 -22.49
N ALA A 25 -66.93 -27.51 -22.56
CA ALA A 25 -67.68 -26.43 -21.95
C ALA A 25 -68.03 -26.71 -20.48
N GLY A 26 -68.30 -25.63 -19.74
CA GLY A 26 -69.30 -25.65 -18.68
C GLY A 26 -68.78 -25.42 -17.25
N SER A 27 -69.07 -24.23 -16.72
CA SER A 27 -69.87 -24.01 -15.49
C SER A 27 -69.37 -22.76 -14.77
N GLY A 28 -70.26 -21.79 -14.63
CA GLY A 28 -70.00 -20.53 -13.94
C GLY A 28 -69.85 -20.71 -12.43
N LEU A 29 -68.86 -20.01 -11.88
CA LEU A 29 -68.72 -19.73 -10.46
C LEU A 29 -68.41 -18.24 -10.32
N LEU A 30 -69.36 -17.51 -9.73
CA LEU A 30 -69.19 -16.13 -9.27
C LEU A 30 -68.19 -16.15 -8.09
N ALA A 31 -66.93 -15.85 -8.37
CA ALA A 31 -65.93 -15.58 -7.34
C ALA A 31 -65.85 -14.07 -7.12
N ALA A 32 -66.08 -13.65 -5.88
CA ALA A 32 -65.92 -12.27 -5.43
C ALA A 32 -64.49 -11.80 -5.68
N ALA A 33 -64.34 -10.66 -6.38
CA ALA A 33 -63.06 -10.03 -6.63
C ALA A 33 -62.46 -9.49 -5.32
N ALA A 34 -61.43 -10.16 -4.81
CA ALA A 34 -60.52 -9.58 -3.84
C ALA A 34 -59.71 -8.44 -4.52
N PRO A 35 -59.38 -7.35 -3.81
CA PRO A 35 -58.59 -6.27 -4.38
C PRO A 35 -57.24 -6.84 -4.84
N SER A 36 -56.98 -6.73 -6.14
CA SER A 36 -55.68 -7.03 -6.73
C SER A 36 -54.64 -6.14 -6.06
N ALA A 37 -53.71 -6.75 -5.34
CA ALA A 37 -52.48 -6.09 -4.94
C ALA A 37 -51.80 -5.60 -6.22
N GLY A 38 -51.62 -4.28 -6.34
CA GLY A 38 -50.85 -3.69 -7.43
C GLY A 38 -49.46 -4.34 -7.47
N PRO A 39 -48.81 -4.37 -8.65
CA PRO A 39 -47.45 -4.91 -8.74
C PRO A 39 -46.59 -4.20 -7.70
N ALA A 40 -46.00 -4.99 -6.80
CA ALA A 40 -45.00 -4.50 -5.88
C ALA A 40 -43.99 -3.71 -6.72
N ALA A 41 -43.74 -2.45 -6.32
CA ALA A 41 -42.71 -1.64 -6.94
C ALA A 41 -41.45 -2.50 -7.02
N THR A 42 -41.03 -2.82 -8.25
CA THR A 42 -39.75 -3.47 -8.48
C THR A 42 -38.72 -2.55 -7.84
N GLN A 43 -38.18 -2.96 -6.68
CA GLN A 43 -37.04 -2.30 -6.08
C GLN A 43 -35.99 -2.19 -7.19
N GLU A 44 -35.58 -0.96 -7.51
CA GLU A 44 -34.44 -0.76 -8.38
C GLU A 44 -33.30 -1.63 -7.86
N PRO A 45 -32.60 -2.37 -8.73
CA PRO A 45 -31.48 -3.18 -8.28
C PRO A 45 -30.51 -2.28 -7.51
N PRO A 46 -29.94 -2.76 -6.39
CA PRO A 46 -29.02 -1.96 -5.59
C PRO A 46 -27.94 -1.37 -6.49
N ALA A 47 -27.52 -0.13 -6.19
CA ALA A 47 -26.49 0.55 -6.97
C ALA A 47 -25.25 -0.35 -7.03
N ALA A 48 -24.94 -0.84 -8.23
CA ALA A 48 -23.89 -1.83 -8.43
C ALA A 48 -22.55 -1.28 -7.95
N PHE A 49 -21.76 -2.10 -7.24
CA PHE A 49 -20.40 -1.75 -6.87
C PHE A 49 -19.58 -1.44 -8.12
N GLN A 50 -18.84 -0.35 -8.09
CA GLN A 50 -18.05 0.14 -9.20
C GLN A 50 -16.59 0.29 -8.82
N ALA A 51 -15.73 -0.02 -9.78
CA ALA A 51 -14.31 0.22 -9.67
C ALA A 51 -13.76 0.87 -10.94
N GLY A 52 -12.78 1.74 -10.76
CA GLY A 52 -12.07 2.40 -11.84
C GLY A 52 -10.58 2.43 -11.58
N TRP A 53 -9.80 2.26 -12.63
CA TRP A 53 -8.34 2.16 -12.56
C TRP A 53 -7.70 3.25 -13.41
N ALA A 54 -6.60 3.81 -12.91
CA ALA A 54 -5.68 4.60 -13.72
C ALA A 54 -4.25 4.40 -13.25
N THR A 55 -3.30 4.47 -14.18
CA THR A 55 -1.87 4.47 -13.88
C THR A 55 -1.21 5.58 -14.68
N VAL A 56 -0.54 6.48 -13.98
CA VAL A 56 0.13 7.64 -14.56
C VAL A 56 1.60 7.59 -14.18
N SER A 57 2.49 7.90 -15.13
CA SER A 57 3.92 8.01 -14.83
C SER A 57 4.19 9.22 -13.96
N ILE A 58 4.91 9.00 -12.86
CA ILE A 58 5.52 10.04 -12.02
C ILE A 58 7.05 10.05 -12.20
N THR A 59 7.55 9.42 -13.25
CA THR A 59 8.98 9.41 -13.57
C THR A 59 9.37 10.76 -14.18
N PRO A 60 10.36 11.49 -13.62
CA PRO A 60 10.84 12.72 -14.24
C PRO A 60 11.61 12.43 -15.53
N ASP A 61 11.69 13.42 -16.39
CA ASP A 61 12.34 13.38 -17.72
C ASP A 61 13.80 13.84 -17.71
N LYS A 62 14.34 14.19 -16.53
CA LYS A 62 15.72 14.62 -16.33
C LYS A 62 16.31 14.04 -15.04
N PRO A 63 17.64 14.11 -14.82
CA PRO A 63 18.27 13.70 -13.57
C PRO A 63 17.57 14.32 -12.36
N VAL A 64 17.39 13.55 -11.28
CA VAL A 64 16.64 13.97 -10.09
C VAL A 64 17.32 13.46 -8.82
N GLN A 65 17.22 14.22 -7.73
CA GLN A 65 17.67 13.75 -6.41
C GLN A 65 16.81 12.56 -5.93
N LEU A 66 17.47 11.47 -5.54
CA LEU A 66 16.83 10.22 -5.09
C LEU A 66 16.68 10.19 -3.57
N ALA A 67 15.51 9.81 -3.08
CA ALA A 67 15.25 9.68 -1.64
C ALA A 67 15.71 8.33 -1.06
N GLY A 68 15.90 8.26 0.26
CA GLY A 68 16.05 7.01 1.01
C GLY A 68 17.46 6.67 1.50
N GLN A 69 18.47 7.51 1.24
CA GLN A 69 19.83 7.34 1.78
C GLN A 69 20.24 8.57 2.59
N PHE A 70 21.23 8.42 3.47
CA PHE A 70 21.78 9.54 4.25
C PHE A 70 22.73 10.44 3.47
N HIS A 71 23.20 9.98 2.32
CA HIS A 71 23.96 10.79 1.37
C HIS A 71 23.12 11.03 0.12
N GLU A 72 23.38 12.15 -0.53
CA GLU A 72 22.75 12.50 -1.79
C GLU A 72 23.11 11.48 -2.87
N ARG A 73 22.09 11.07 -3.61
CA ARG A 73 22.23 10.39 -4.89
C ARG A 73 21.41 11.13 -5.91
N VAL A 74 21.93 11.22 -7.13
CA VAL A 74 21.21 11.74 -8.30
C VAL A 74 20.98 10.58 -9.26
N SER A 75 19.80 10.52 -9.86
CA SER A 75 19.54 9.53 -10.91
C SER A 75 20.43 9.78 -12.12
N LYS A 76 21.06 8.71 -12.59
CA LYS A 76 21.74 8.66 -13.88
C LYS A 76 20.71 8.50 -15.00
N GLU A 77 21.16 8.56 -16.25
CA GLU A 77 20.31 8.53 -17.46
C GLU A 77 19.36 7.32 -17.55
N ARG A 78 19.71 6.20 -16.89
CA ARG A 78 18.89 4.99 -16.92
C ARG A 78 17.69 5.10 -15.98
N THR A 79 16.49 4.87 -16.52
CA THR A 79 15.33 4.40 -15.74
C THR A 79 15.20 2.90 -15.95
N LEU A 80 15.27 2.12 -14.87
CA LEU A 80 15.13 0.66 -14.94
C LEU A 80 13.66 0.24 -15.01
N TYR A 81 12.84 0.76 -14.08
CA TYR A 81 11.39 0.61 -14.11
C TYR A 81 10.77 1.99 -13.80
N PRO A 82 9.80 2.48 -14.59
CA PRO A 82 9.22 3.78 -14.32
C PRO A 82 8.59 3.82 -12.93
N CYS A 83 8.76 4.93 -12.22
CA CYS A 83 7.97 5.23 -11.04
C CYS A 83 6.56 5.64 -11.48
N LEU A 84 5.54 4.99 -10.92
CA LEU A 84 4.13 5.18 -11.28
C LEU A 84 3.31 5.65 -10.07
N ALA A 85 2.24 6.37 -10.36
CA ALA A 85 1.09 6.54 -9.47
C ALA A 85 -0.06 5.68 -10.01
N THR A 86 -0.49 4.68 -9.24
CA THR A 86 -1.65 3.84 -9.58
C THR A 86 -2.81 4.18 -8.68
N ALA A 87 -3.92 4.62 -9.28
CA ALA A 87 -5.14 4.99 -8.59
C ALA A 87 -6.22 3.91 -8.77
N LEU A 88 -6.88 3.57 -7.67
CA LEU A 88 -8.06 2.73 -7.59
C LEU A 88 -9.22 3.57 -7.03
N ALA A 89 -10.23 3.83 -7.86
CA ALA A 89 -11.48 4.45 -7.45
C ALA A 89 -12.51 3.37 -7.16
N LEU A 90 -13.21 3.49 -6.05
CA LEU A 90 -14.27 2.59 -5.61
C LEU A 90 -15.53 3.38 -5.29
N GLU A 91 -16.68 2.86 -5.68
CA GLU A 91 -17.99 3.40 -5.34
C GLU A 91 -18.98 2.25 -5.12
N GLY A 92 -19.85 2.39 -4.14
CA GLY A 92 -20.83 1.35 -3.79
C GLY A 92 -21.73 1.86 -2.67
N VAL A 93 -22.34 0.94 -1.94
CA VAL A 93 -23.24 1.27 -0.84
C VAL A 93 -22.92 0.48 0.42
N ASP A 94 -23.25 1.05 1.56
CA ASP A 94 -23.30 0.30 2.80
C ASP A 94 -24.55 -0.61 2.87
N ASP A 95 -24.67 -1.35 3.96
CA ASP A 95 -25.80 -2.23 4.27
C ASP A 95 -27.13 -1.51 4.50
N ALA A 96 -27.10 -0.19 4.74
CA ALA A 96 -28.30 0.66 4.81
C ALA A 96 -28.62 1.32 3.45
N GLY A 97 -27.82 1.06 2.41
CA GLY A 97 -27.99 1.64 1.08
C GLY A 97 -27.40 3.04 0.91
N ASN A 98 -26.66 3.57 1.89
CA ASN A 98 -26.00 4.87 1.76
C ASN A 98 -24.76 4.76 0.86
N PRO A 99 -24.49 5.77 0.02
CA PRO A 99 -23.33 5.75 -0.87
C PRO A 99 -22.02 5.78 -0.09
N ALA A 100 -21.06 4.98 -0.54
CA ALA A 100 -19.69 4.95 -0.05
C ALA A 100 -18.71 5.10 -1.22
N GLN A 101 -17.63 5.85 -1.00
CA GLN A 101 -16.66 6.21 -2.01
C GLN A 101 -15.23 6.09 -1.46
N ALA A 102 -14.28 5.77 -2.32
CA ALA A 102 -12.85 5.91 -2.04
C ALA A 102 -12.04 6.14 -3.32
N ILE A 103 -10.97 6.94 -3.21
CA ILE A 103 -9.87 6.93 -4.17
C ILE A 103 -8.60 6.58 -3.40
N LEU A 104 -7.97 5.48 -3.77
CA LEU A 104 -6.72 5.01 -3.19
C LEU A 104 -5.61 5.20 -4.22
N ILE A 105 -4.52 5.88 -3.88
CA ILE A 105 -3.38 6.11 -4.79
C ILE A 105 -2.13 5.48 -4.19
N ALA A 106 -1.44 4.64 -4.95
CA ALA A 106 -0.16 4.07 -4.56
C ALA A 106 0.94 4.65 -5.45
N CYS A 107 1.97 5.23 -4.82
CA CYS A 107 3.03 5.96 -5.50
C CYS A 107 4.38 5.25 -5.33
N ASP A 108 5.10 5.06 -6.44
CA ASP A 108 6.48 4.56 -6.41
C ASP A 108 7.47 5.64 -5.93
N LEU A 109 7.39 5.95 -4.63
CA LEU A 109 8.20 6.92 -3.90
C LEU A 109 8.62 6.37 -2.54
N VAL A 110 9.51 7.07 -1.83
CA VAL A 110 9.86 6.73 -0.43
C VAL A 110 8.69 7.04 0.51
N ASN A 111 8.04 8.20 0.35
CA ASN A 111 6.90 8.64 1.16
C ASN A 111 6.23 9.84 0.48
N VAL A 112 5.01 10.19 0.93
CA VAL A 112 4.30 11.41 0.55
C VAL A 112 3.87 12.11 1.84
N GLY A 113 4.39 13.32 2.09
CA GLY A 113 4.03 14.08 3.29
C GLY A 113 2.64 14.71 3.21
N ARG A 114 1.98 14.91 4.35
CA ARG A 114 0.59 15.42 4.45
C ARG A 114 0.34 16.64 3.58
N LYS A 115 1.26 17.61 3.54
CA LYS A 115 1.09 18.84 2.75
C LYS A 115 0.81 18.57 1.26
N TYR A 116 1.40 17.51 0.69
CA TYR A 116 1.19 17.14 -0.71
C TYR A 116 -0.12 16.35 -0.89
N VAL A 117 -0.49 15.54 0.11
CA VAL A 117 -1.79 14.84 0.13
C VAL A 117 -2.94 15.84 0.19
N GLU A 118 -2.85 16.86 1.04
CA GLU A 118 -3.84 17.94 1.13
C GLU A 118 -3.92 18.77 -0.17
N ASP A 119 -2.78 19.04 -0.81
CA ASP A 119 -2.75 19.70 -2.12
C ASP A 119 -3.45 18.85 -3.19
N ILE A 120 -3.19 17.53 -3.23
CA ILE A 120 -3.87 16.59 -4.12
C ILE A 120 -5.39 16.57 -3.84
N ARG A 121 -5.81 16.45 -2.58
CA ARG A 121 -7.22 16.46 -2.16
C ARG A 121 -7.92 17.74 -2.62
N ALA A 122 -7.29 18.90 -2.39
CA ALA A 122 -7.84 20.20 -2.77
C ALA A 122 -7.97 20.36 -4.29
N ARG A 123 -7.03 19.85 -5.08
CA ARG A 123 -7.09 19.87 -6.55
C ARG A 123 -8.14 18.90 -7.09
N VAL A 124 -8.21 17.68 -6.54
CA VAL A 124 -9.22 16.68 -6.91
C VAL A 124 -10.64 17.19 -6.65
N ALA A 125 -10.87 17.87 -5.53
CA ALA A 125 -12.17 18.46 -5.21
C ALA A 125 -12.68 19.46 -6.27
N ARG A 126 -11.78 20.14 -6.99
CA ARG A 126 -12.15 21.07 -8.07
C ARG A 126 -12.54 20.33 -9.36
N GLU A 127 -11.94 19.17 -9.60
CA GLU A 127 -12.12 18.38 -10.82
C GLU A 127 -13.28 17.37 -10.71
N LEU A 128 -13.59 16.92 -9.48
CA LEU A 128 -14.56 15.86 -9.18
C LEU A 128 -15.58 16.35 -8.14
N PRO A 129 -16.61 17.12 -8.54
CA PRO A 129 -17.62 17.63 -7.61
C PRO A 129 -18.52 16.55 -6.99
N ASP A 130 -18.55 15.35 -7.57
CA ASP A 130 -19.31 14.18 -7.12
C ASP A 130 -18.51 13.25 -6.18
N PHE A 131 -17.29 13.63 -5.82
CA PHE A 131 -16.41 12.87 -4.94
C PHE A 131 -16.09 13.65 -3.66
N ASP A 132 -16.21 13.00 -2.51
CA ASP A 132 -15.73 13.55 -1.23
C ASP A 132 -14.19 13.44 -1.15
N PRO A 133 -13.43 14.56 -1.23
CA PRO A 133 -11.97 14.52 -1.20
C PRO A 133 -11.39 13.98 0.11
N ALA A 134 -12.16 13.98 1.22
CA ALA A 134 -11.74 13.33 2.45
C ALA A 134 -11.64 11.81 2.30
N ARG A 135 -12.25 11.22 1.26
CA ARG A 135 -12.19 9.78 0.94
C ARG A 135 -11.02 9.40 0.04
N LEU A 136 -10.11 10.34 -0.22
CA LEU A 136 -8.87 10.08 -0.94
C LEU A 136 -7.74 9.77 0.04
N SER A 137 -7.04 8.66 -0.20
CA SER A 137 -5.82 8.28 0.52
C SER A 137 -4.66 8.03 -0.44
N VAL A 138 -3.46 8.44 -0.05
CA VAL A 138 -2.22 8.29 -0.83
C VAL A 138 -1.19 7.52 -0.01
N ASN A 139 -0.69 6.40 -0.53
CA ASN A 139 0.41 5.63 0.05
C ASN A 139 1.66 5.62 -0.84
N ALA A 140 2.78 5.19 -0.27
CA ALA A 140 4.03 4.99 -0.99
C ALA A 140 4.50 3.53 -0.93
N THR A 141 5.09 3.04 -2.02
CA THR A 141 5.70 1.69 -2.07
C THR A 141 7.03 1.59 -1.31
N HIS A 142 7.55 2.74 -0.87
CA HIS A 142 8.82 2.89 -0.17
C HIS A 142 10.04 2.53 -1.02
N THR A 143 10.02 2.89 -2.31
CA THR A 143 11.21 2.71 -3.18
C THR A 143 12.28 3.75 -2.89
N HIS A 144 13.51 3.28 -2.63
CA HIS A 144 14.69 4.13 -2.37
C HIS A 144 15.43 4.54 -3.64
N THR A 145 14.85 4.27 -4.80
CA THR A 145 15.33 4.73 -6.11
C THR A 145 14.29 5.59 -6.81
N GLY A 146 13.39 6.21 -6.03
CA GLY A 146 12.44 7.21 -6.50
C GLY A 146 12.88 8.64 -6.16
N PRO A 147 12.28 9.66 -6.82
CA PRO A 147 12.54 11.07 -6.54
C PRO A 147 12.25 11.48 -5.09
N THR A 148 12.96 12.49 -4.59
CA THR A 148 12.66 13.11 -3.29
C THR A 148 11.56 14.17 -3.40
N LEU A 149 10.63 14.17 -2.45
CA LEU A 149 9.62 15.21 -2.26
C LEU A 149 9.97 16.18 -1.13
N THR A 150 11.07 15.99 -0.40
CA THR A 150 11.34 16.76 0.83
C THR A 150 12.51 17.73 0.67
N PRO A 151 12.24 19.05 0.58
CA PRO A 151 13.28 20.08 0.61
C PRO A 151 14.18 19.99 1.85
N GLY A 152 15.45 20.35 1.70
CA GLY A 152 16.44 20.31 2.79
C GLY A 152 16.88 18.91 3.23
N THR A 153 16.41 17.84 2.55
CA THR A 153 16.93 16.48 2.79
C THR A 153 18.39 16.36 2.34
N TYR A 154 18.72 16.99 1.23
CA TYR A 154 20.06 17.06 0.66
C TYR A 154 20.43 18.53 0.40
N LYS A 155 21.58 18.76 -0.25
CA LYS A 155 21.96 20.09 -0.72
C LYS A 155 20.97 20.62 -1.78
N GLU A 156 21.07 21.90 -2.10
CA GLU A 156 20.41 22.44 -3.29
C GLU A 156 20.87 21.67 -4.54
N PRO A 157 19.96 21.34 -5.46
CA PRO A 157 20.28 20.52 -6.62
C PRO A 157 21.31 21.21 -7.52
N ASP A 158 22.24 20.42 -8.07
CA ASP A 158 23.18 20.92 -9.09
C ASP A 158 22.44 21.34 -10.37
N PRO A 159 22.99 22.24 -11.20
CA PRO A 159 22.35 22.66 -12.46
C PRO A 159 21.95 21.47 -13.34
N GLY A 160 20.70 21.47 -13.82
CA GLY A 160 20.15 20.39 -14.64
C GLY A 160 19.58 19.20 -13.84
N VAL A 161 19.79 19.16 -12.52
CA VAL A 161 19.19 18.16 -11.63
C VAL A 161 17.87 18.70 -11.07
N MET A 162 16.81 17.91 -11.17
CA MET A 162 15.53 18.20 -10.53
C MET A 162 15.65 18.00 -9.01
N GLY A 163 15.35 19.06 -8.26
CA GLY A 163 15.20 18.99 -6.80
C GLY A 163 13.74 18.82 -6.36
N PRO A 164 13.48 18.64 -5.05
CA PRO A 164 12.14 18.42 -4.51
C PRO A 164 11.16 19.59 -4.75
N LEU A 165 11.65 20.82 -4.82
CA LEU A 165 10.82 22.00 -5.09
C LEU A 165 10.27 22.01 -6.51
N GLU A 166 11.01 21.46 -7.47
CA GLU A 166 10.59 21.31 -8.87
C GLU A 166 9.78 20.03 -9.08
N TYR A 167 10.20 18.92 -8.47
CA TYR A 167 9.51 17.63 -8.64
C TYR A 167 8.12 17.60 -8.00
N ALA A 168 7.92 18.30 -6.88
CA ALA A 168 6.66 18.22 -6.14
C ALA A 168 5.43 18.70 -6.93
N PRO A 169 5.42 19.88 -7.61
CA PRO A 169 4.31 20.27 -8.47
C PRO A 169 4.01 19.25 -9.57
N PHE A 170 5.05 18.76 -10.26
CA PHE A 170 4.91 17.71 -11.27
C PHE A 170 4.25 16.45 -10.69
N PHE A 171 4.71 15.98 -9.53
CA PHE A 171 4.13 14.83 -8.85
C PHE A 171 2.64 15.07 -8.51
N CYS A 172 2.30 16.21 -7.91
CA CYS A 172 0.92 16.53 -7.55
C CYS A 172 0.01 16.53 -8.78
N ASP A 173 0.43 17.12 -9.90
CA ASP A 173 -0.34 17.13 -11.15
C ASP A 173 -0.61 15.70 -11.66
N ARG A 174 0.41 14.84 -11.65
CA ARG A 174 0.29 13.43 -12.08
C ARG A 174 -0.57 12.60 -11.13
N ALA A 175 -0.51 12.84 -9.82
CA ALA A 175 -1.34 12.15 -8.84
C ALA A 175 -2.82 12.56 -8.96
N VAL A 176 -3.10 13.86 -9.15
CA VAL A 176 -4.45 14.37 -9.45
C VAL A 176 -4.97 13.77 -10.76
N GLN A 177 -4.14 13.74 -11.81
CA GLN A 177 -4.49 13.10 -13.06
C GLN A 177 -4.89 11.63 -12.87
N ALA A 178 -4.11 10.86 -12.11
CA ALA A 178 -4.42 9.46 -11.81
C ALA A 178 -5.77 9.34 -11.06
N ALA A 179 -6.00 10.17 -10.05
CA ALA A 179 -7.26 10.18 -9.29
C ALA A 179 -8.47 10.46 -10.18
N VAL A 180 -8.40 11.52 -10.99
CA VAL A 180 -9.48 11.95 -11.90
C VAL A 180 -9.75 10.90 -12.97
N GLN A 181 -8.71 10.32 -13.56
CA GLN A 181 -8.87 9.26 -14.55
C GLN A 181 -9.48 7.99 -13.95
N ALA A 182 -9.02 7.56 -12.77
CA ALA A 182 -9.57 6.37 -12.11
C ALA A 182 -11.04 6.59 -11.74
N TRP A 183 -11.37 7.76 -11.18
CA TRP A 183 -12.75 8.12 -10.87
C TRP A 183 -13.60 8.08 -12.14
N LYS A 184 -13.26 8.81 -13.20
CA LYS A 184 -14.05 8.83 -14.44
C LYS A 184 -14.11 7.47 -15.17
N ALA A 185 -13.19 6.55 -14.88
CA ALA A 185 -13.15 5.21 -15.44
C ALA A 185 -13.93 4.17 -14.63
N ARG A 186 -14.61 4.56 -13.54
CA ARG A 186 -15.45 3.65 -12.74
C ARG A 186 -16.48 2.95 -13.63
N ARG A 187 -16.56 1.64 -13.49
CA ARG A 187 -17.56 0.78 -14.12
C ARG A 187 -18.01 -0.27 -13.12
N PRO A 188 -19.20 -0.86 -13.29
CA PRO A 188 -19.65 -1.98 -12.48
C PRO A 188 -18.60 -3.09 -12.43
N ALA A 189 -18.29 -3.55 -11.22
CA ALA A 189 -17.23 -4.50 -10.95
C ALA A 189 -17.67 -5.50 -9.87
N ALA A 190 -17.06 -6.69 -9.88
CA ALA A 190 -17.14 -7.61 -8.77
C ALA A 190 -15.84 -7.59 -7.96
N LEU A 191 -15.94 -7.85 -6.66
CA LEU A 191 -14.82 -7.97 -5.74
C LEU A 191 -14.70 -9.40 -5.24
N SER A 192 -13.47 -9.89 -5.12
CA SER A 192 -13.16 -11.06 -4.31
C SER A 192 -11.85 -10.85 -3.57
N HIS A 193 -11.63 -11.62 -2.51
CA HIS A 193 -10.42 -11.55 -1.72
C HIS A 193 -9.83 -12.95 -1.56
N ALA A 194 -8.51 -13.03 -1.37
CA ALA A 194 -7.82 -14.29 -1.11
C ALA A 194 -6.51 -14.04 -0.36
N LEU A 195 -6.06 -15.05 0.38
CA LEU A 195 -4.78 -15.06 1.07
C LEU A 195 -3.82 -15.98 0.34
N GLY A 196 -2.69 -15.42 -0.11
CA GLY A 196 -1.52 -16.18 -0.53
C GLY A 196 -0.43 -16.15 0.53
N HIS A 197 0.70 -16.78 0.25
CA HIS A 197 1.91 -16.65 1.05
C HIS A 197 3.13 -16.44 0.15
N ALA A 198 4.01 -15.52 0.54
CA ALA A 198 5.27 -15.25 -0.14
C ALA A 198 6.34 -14.78 0.85
N ALA A 199 7.52 -15.42 0.84
CA ALA A 199 8.64 -15.03 1.67
C ALA A 199 9.37 -13.80 1.08
N VAL A 200 8.83 -12.61 1.32
CA VAL A 200 9.28 -11.35 0.69
C VAL A 200 9.92 -10.38 1.68
N GLY A 201 9.36 -10.26 2.90
CA GLY A 201 9.89 -9.44 3.97
C GLY A 201 10.53 -10.28 5.07
N PHE A 202 11.69 -9.82 5.53
CA PHE A 202 12.44 -10.43 6.63
C PHE A 202 12.86 -9.36 7.63
N ASN A 203 12.79 -9.69 8.91
CA ASN A 203 13.19 -8.79 9.98
C ASN A 203 14.66 -8.39 9.78
N ARG A 204 14.90 -7.08 9.78
CA ARG A 204 16.21 -6.49 9.49
C ARG A 204 16.98 -6.07 10.74
N ILE A 205 16.52 -6.42 11.93
CA ILE A 205 17.15 -6.06 13.20
C ILE A 205 17.77 -7.31 13.83
N ALA A 206 19.10 -7.39 13.83
CA ALA A 206 19.83 -8.44 14.52
C ALA A 206 20.05 -8.05 15.99
N THR A 207 19.89 -9.01 16.89
CA THR A 207 20.16 -8.87 18.33
C THR A 207 21.37 -9.70 18.75
N TYR A 208 22.03 -9.26 19.82
CA TYR A 208 23.26 -9.88 20.32
C TYR A 208 23.14 -10.25 21.80
N ALA A 209 24.04 -11.11 22.28
CA ALA A 209 24.02 -11.66 23.64
C ALA A 209 24.17 -10.58 24.74
N ASP A 210 24.73 -9.41 24.41
CA ASP A 210 24.85 -8.25 25.31
C ASP A 210 23.55 -7.42 25.41
N GLY A 211 22.50 -7.81 24.68
CA GLY A 211 21.21 -7.13 24.62
C GLY A 211 21.16 -5.99 23.59
N SER A 212 22.25 -5.69 22.89
CA SER A 212 22.26 -4.69 21.83
C SER A 212 21.54 -5.18 20.56
N ALA A 213 21.05 -4.22 19.76
CA ALA A 213 20.42 -4.50 18.48
C ALA A 213 20.98 -3.60 17.37
N ARG A 214 21.03 -4.13 16.14
CA ARG A 214 21.53 -3.39 14.97
C ARG A 214 20.72 -3.70 13.72
N MET A 215 20.23 -2.66 13.05
CA MET A 215 19.66 -2.79 11.71
C MET A 215 20.75 -3.27 10.74
N TYR A 216 20.44 -4.31 9.96
CA TYR A 216 21.37 -5.03 9.09
C TYR A 216 22.64 -5.49 9.82
N GLY A 217 22.50 -5.87 11.09
CA GLY A 217 23.59 -6.40 11.90
C GLY A 217 24.17 -7.71 11.32
N ASN A 218 25.43 -7.98 11.67
CA ASN A 218 26.12 -9.16 11.20
C ASN A 218 25.61 -10.40 11.95
N SER A 219 24.92 -11.29 11.27
CA SER A 219 24.39 -12.54 11.85
C SER A 219 25.38 -13.70 11.84
N ASN A 220 26.66 -13.44 11.50
CA ASN A 220 27.73 -14.45 11.46
C ASN A 220 28.70 -14.36 12.65
N GLN A 221 28.48 -13.42 13.57
CA GLN A 221 29.36 -13.29 14.73
C GLN A 221 28.92 -14.22 15.88
N PRO A 222 29.85 -14.66 16.75
CA PRO A 222 29.57 -15.65 17.79
C PRO A 222 28.48 -15.25 18.79
N ASP A 223 28.28 -13.95 19.01
CA ASP A 223 27.32 -13.37 19.96
C ASP A 223 25.97 -13.02 19.32
N PHE A 224 25.73 -13.36 18.05
CA PHE A 224 24.40 -13.22 17.43
C PHE A 224 23.37 -14.08 18.17
N ALA A 225 22.37 -13.41 18.74
CA ALA A 225 21.34 -14.05 19.57
C ALA A 225 20.03 -14.31 18.79
N GLY A 226 19.80 -13.60 17.68
CA GLY A 226 18.62 -13.78 16.84
C GLY A 226 18.19 -12.53 16.09
N LEU A 227 17.00 -12.59 15.51
CA LEU A 227 16.32 -11.40 14.97
C LEU A 227 15.36 -10.85 16.02
N GLU A 228 15.20 -9.53 16.05
CA GLU A 228 14.42 -8.87 17.10
C GLU A 228 12.94 -9.29 17.06
N GLY A 229 12.35 -9.37 15.88
CA GLY A 229 10.92 -9.61 15.67
C GLY A 229 10.62 -10.64 14.58
N PRO A 230 9.33 -10.96 14.38
CA PRO A 230 8.90 -11.94 13.40
C PRO A 230 8.98 -11.39 11.96
N ASN A 231 8.66 -12.27 11.02
CA ASN A 231 8.35 -11.93 9.62
C ASN A 231 6.84 -12.13 9.39
N ASP A 232 6.25 -11.41 8.44
CA ASP A 232 4.90 -11.66 7.93
C ASP A 232 5.02 -12.05 6.45
N HIS A 233 4.71 -13.32 6.16
CA HIS A 233 4.73 -13.89 4.81
C HIS A 233 3.33 -13.93 4.18
N GLY A 234 2.32 -13.39 4.86
CA GLY A 234 0.98 -13.22 4.31
C GLY A 234 1.01 -12.32 3.09
N LEU A 235 0.31 -12.75 2.06
CA LEU A 235 0.06 -11.99 0.84
C LEU A 235 -1.44 -11.73 0.77
N GLU A 236 -1.88 -10.59 1.29
CA GLU A 236 -3.30 -10.23 1.27
C GLU A 236 -3.65 -9.67 -0.11
N LEU A 237 -4.70 -10.22 -0.74
CA LEU A 237 -5.04 -9.90 -2.12
C LEU A 237 -6.51 -9.52 -2.25
N LEU A 238 -6.74 -8.40 -2.94
CA LEU A 238 -8.06 -8.02 -3.44
C LEU A 238 -8.04 -8.11 -4.96
N PHE A 239 -9.02 -8.79 -5.54
CA PHE A 239 -9.18 -8.93 -6.98
C PHE A 239 -10.46 -8.23 -7.40
N LEU A 240 -10.36 -7.46 -8.49
CA LEU A 240 -11.49 -6.77 -9.09
C LEU A 240 -11.76 -7.28 -10.49
N TRP A 241 -13.00 -7.61 -10.77
CA TRP A 241 -13.44 -8.27 -12.00
C TRP A 241 -14.40 -7.37 -12.77
N ASP A 242 -14.29 -7.36 -14.10
CA ASP A 242 -15.26 -6.68 -14.96
C ASP A 242 -16.54 -7.51 -15.16
N ARG A 243 -17.53 -6.94 -15.87
CA ARG A 243 -18.80 -7.61 -16.20
C ARG A 243 -18.65 -8.85 -17.08
N GLN A 244 -17.49 -9.06 -17.70
CA GLN A 244 -17.18 -10.26 -18.47
C GLN A 244 -16.41 -11.29 -17.63
N GLU A 245 -16.41 -11.11 -16.30
CA GLU A 245 -15.69 -11.94 -15.33
C GLU A 245 -14.17 -11.97 -15.53
N ARG A 246 -13.62 -11.00 -16.27
CA ARG A 246 -12.18 -10.88 -16.49
C ARG A 246 -11.58 -10.02 -15.40
N LEU A 247 -10.35 -10.35 -15.04
CA LEU A 247 -9.61 -9.56 -14.05
C LEU A 247 -9.33 -8.16 -14.60
N SER A 248 -9.69 -7.13 -13.84
CA SER A 248 -9.41 -5.72 -14.15
C SER A 248 -8.22 -5.19 -13.35
N GLY A 249 -7.98 -5.75 -12.16
CA GLY A 249 -6.82 -5.41 -11.36
C GLY A 249 -6.73 -6.18 -10.05
N ILE A 250 -5.55 -6.10 -9.45
CA ILE A 250 -5.20 -6.77 -8.19
C ILE A 250 -4.59 -5.73 -7.25
N ALA A 251 -5.13 -5.64 -6.04
CA ALA A 251 -4.50 -4.94 -4.94
C ALA A 251 -3.66 -5.94 -4.13
N ILE A 252 -2.37 -5.68 -3.97
CA ILE A 252 -1.39 -6.61 -3.41
C ILE A 252 -0.77 -6.02 -2.15
N ASN A 253 -1.00 -6.62 -0.98
CA ASN A 253 -0.45 -6.16 0.30
C ASN A 253 0.59 -7.12 0.86
N ILE A 254 1.80 -6.61 1.10
CA ILE A 254 2.93 -7.37 1.65
C ILE A 254 3.68 -6.57 2.72
N ALA A 255 4.23 -7.26 3.72
CA ALA A 255 5.07 -6.66 4.76
C ALA A 255 6.55 -6.53 4.32
N CYS A 256 6.79 -5.85 3.19
CA CYS A 256 8.15 -5.60 2.72
C CYS A 256 8.25 -4.27 1.96
N PRO A 257 9.15 -3.36 2.33
CA PRO A 257 9.40 -2.17 1.54
C PRO A 257 10.12 -2.50 0.22
N ALA A 258 9.94 -1.64 -0.79
CA ALA A 258 10.54 -1.72 -2.12
C ALA A 258 12.05 -1.35 -2.13
N GLN A 259 12.89 -2.13 -1.46
CA GLN A 259 14.28 -1.77 -1.11
C GLN A 259 15.37 -2.71 -1.65
N VAL A 260 15.10 -3.51 -2.69
CA VAL A 260 16.14 -4.41 -3.24
C VAL A 260 17.29 -3.59 -3.81
N VAL A 261 17.01 -2.57 -4.63
CA VAL A 261 18.03 -1.73 -5.30
C VAL A 261 18.24 -0.38 -4.61
N GLU A 262 17.97 -0.30 -3.30
CA GLU A 262 17.97 0.93 -2.50
C GLU A 262 19.24 1.81 -2.56
N GLY A 263 20.39 1.22 -2.93
CA GLY A 263 21.69 1.90 -3.03
C GLY A 263 22.07 2.36 -4.43
N GLN A 264 21.24 2.08 -5.45
CA GLN A 264 21.58 2.36 -6.85
C GLN A 264 21.28 3.82 -7.23
N SER A 265 21.90 4.31 -8.31
CA SER A 265 21.72 5.69 -8.80
C SER A 265 20.92 5.75 -10.12
N TYR A 266 19.86 4.96 -10.25
CA TYR A 266 18.93 5.01 -11.38
C TYR A 266 17.50 5.07 -10.85
N LEU A 267 16.54 5.46 -11.69
CA LEU A 267 15.13 5.45 -11.31
C LEU A 267 14.55 4.04 -11.38
N SER A 268 13.82 3.63 -10.34
CA SER A 268 13.15 2.33 -10.33
C SER A 268 11.98 2.29 -9.35
N ALA A 269 10.86 1.69 -9.79
CA ALA A 269 9.80 1.17 -8.93
C ALA A 269 10.20 -0.07 -8.09
N ASP A 270 11.49 -0.45 -8.12
CA ASP A 270 12.03 -1.65 -7.48
C ASP A 270 11.23 -2.90 -7.93
N PHE A 271 10.98 -3.87 -7.05
CA PHE A 271 10.34 -5.14 -7.44
C PHE A 271 8.89 -4.97 -7.94
N TRP A 272 8.24 -3.82 -7.71
CA TRP A 272 6.90 -3.58 -8.26
C TRP A 272 6.90 -3.43 -9.79
N GLY A 273 8.01 -3.01 -10.39
CA GLY A 273 8.20 -3.03 -11.85
C GLY A 273 7.99 -4.43 -12.45
N PRO A 274 8.83 -5.42 -12.12
CA PRO A 274 8.68 -6.77 -12.64
C PRO A 274 7.41 -7.48 -12.14
N VAL A 275 6.87 -7.16 -10.95
CA VAL A 275 5.54 -7.66 -10.54
C VAL A 275 4.46 -7.25 -11.53
N ARG A 276 4.43 -5.96 -11.93
CA ARG A 276 3.46 -5.45 -12.91
C ARG A 276 3.62 -6.14 -14.27
N GLU A 277 4.84 -6.29 -14.76
CA GLU A 277 5.12 -7.02 -16.01
C GLU A 277 4.61 -8.46 -15.95
N ASP A 278 4.90 -9.17 -14.86
CA ASP A 278 4.59 -10.58 -14.71
C ASP A 278 3.07 -10.81 -14.53
N VAL A 279 2.38 -9.94 -13.78
CA VAL A 279 0.91 -9.97 -13.67
C VAL A 279 0.25 -9.71 -15.03
N LYS A 280 0.70 -8.70 -15.77
CA LYS A 280 0.17 -8.41 -17.11
C LYS A 280 0.41 -9.55 -18.08
N ARG A 281 1.59 -10.17 -18.04
CA ARG A 281 1.89 -11.35 -18.87
C ARG A 281 0.96 -12.53 -18.58
N LEU A 282 0.55 -12.71 -17.33
CA LEU A 282 -0.30 -13.82 -16.92
C LEU A 282 -1.79 -13.56 -17.15
N TYR A 283 -2.27 -12.34 -16.87
CA TYR A 283 -3.70 -12.04 -16.80
C TYR A 283 -4.17 -11.00 -17.84
N GLY A 284 -3.26 -10.42 -18.61
CA GLY A 284 -3.53 -9.48 -19.70
C GLY A 284 -3.03 -8.05 -19.43
N GLU A 285 -2.72 -7.31 -20.51
CA GLU A 285 -2.18 -5.94 -20.46
C GLU A 285 -3.09 -4.92 -19.76
N GLY A 286 -4.40 -5.20 -19.71
CA GLY A 286 -5.39 -4.35 -19.05
C GLY A 286 -5.45 -4.51 -17.53
N VAL A 287 -4.73 -5.47 -16.95
CA VAL A 287 -4.76 -5.73 -15.50
C VAL A 287 -3.91 -4.73 -14.75
N SER A 288 -4.55 -3.96 -13.86
CA SER A 288 -3.86 -3.02 -12.97
C SER A 288 -3.30 -3.71 -11.73
N VAL A 289 -2.19 -3.20 -11.19
CA VAL A 289 -1.62 -3.66 -9.91
C VAL A 289 -1.54 -2.48 -8.96
N TYR A 290 -2.25 -2.57 -7.83
CA TYR A 290 -2.19 -1.60 -6.75
C TYR A 290 -1.27 -2.12 -5.63
N PRO A 291 -0.02 -1.64 -5.53
CA PRO A 291 0.90 -2.07 -4.50
C PRO A 291 0.55 -1.46 -3.15
N MET A 292 0.56 -2.28 -2.10
CA MET A 292 0.42 -1.84 -0.72
C MET A 292 1.55 -2.42 0.13
N ILE A 293 2.17 -1.56 0.92
CA ILE A 293 3.14 -1.99 1.93
C ILE A 293 2.41 -2.09 3.27
N SER A 294 2.45 -3.26 3.87
CA SER A 294 1.92 -3.52 5.21
C SER A 294 2.85 -2.97 6.29
N ALA A 295 2.63 -3.32 7.56
CA ALA A 295 3.55 -2.97 8.64
C ALA A 295 4.94 -3.59 8.38
N ALA A 296 5.90 -2.77 7.95
CA ALA A 296 7.19 -3.25 7.46
C ALA A 296 8.38 -2.39 7.91
N GLY A 297 8.23 -1.58 8.97
CA GLY A 297 9.29 -0.68 9.45
C GLY A 297 10.55 -1.41 9.94
N ASP A 298 10.41 -2.65 10.39
CA ASP A 298 11.51 -3.53 10.79
C ASP A 298 11.75 -4.67 9.78
N GLN A 299 11.21 -4.56 8.57
CA GLN A 299 11.32 -5.58 7.52
C GLN A 299 12.17 -5.08 6.34
N SER A 300 12.78 -6.00 5.61
CA SER A 300 13.52 -5.74 4.36
C SER A 300 13.44 -6.92 3.40
N PRO A 301 13.77 -6.74 2.11
CA PRO A 301 13.91 -7.86 1.17
C PRO A 301 15.19 -8.69 1.39
N ARG A 302 15.84 -8.60 2.56
CA ARG A 302 17.12 -9.27 2.85
C ARG A 302 16.95 -10.32 3.94
N ASP A 303 17.24 -11.57 3.62
CA ASP A 303 17.39 -12.62 4.63
C ASP A 303 18.75 -12.49 5.34
N LEU A 304 18.72 -11.96 6.56
CA LEU A 304 19.91 -11.83 7.38
C LEU A 304 20.45 -13.17 7.90
N VAL A 305 19.67 -14.24 7.97
CA VAL A 305 20.13 -15.54 8.48
C VAL A 305 20.87 -16.33 7.37
N ARG A 306 20.24 -16.41 6.19
CA ARG A 306 20.80 -17.11 5.02
C ARG A 306 21.88 -16.29 4.33
N ARG A 307 21.89 -14.96 4.51
CA ARG A 307 22.96 -14.05 4.04
C ARG A 307 23.26 -14.22 2.54
N GLY A 308 22.23 -14.40 1.72
CA GLY A 308 22.36 -14.61 0.28
C GLY A 308 22.85 -16.00 -0.14
N ARG A 309 23.01 -16.96 0.77
CA ARG A 309 23.31 -18.36 0.39
C ARG A 309 22.06 -19.01 -0.22
N GLY A 310 22.14 -19.36 -1.51
CA GLY A 310 21.04 -19.98 -2.25
C GLY A 310 19.99 -18.99 -2.77
N GLU A 311 20.24 -17.69 -2.67
CA GLU A 311 19.40 -16.63 -3.23
C GLU A 311 20.19 -15.84 -4.28
N PRO A 312 19.51 -15.21 -5.27
CA PRO A 312 20.16 -14.25 -6.13
C PRO A 312 20.62 -13.03 -5.33
N ASN A 313 21.39 -12.15 -5.96
CA ASN A 313 21.83 -10.92 -5.32
C ASN A 313 20.62 -10.00 -5.04
N MET A 314 20.14 -10.00 -3.79
CA MET A 314 19.07 -9.15 -3.26
C MET A 314 19.46 -7.66 -3.15
N ARG A 315 20.56 -7.23 -3.80
CA ARG A 315 20.99 -5.83 -4.01
C ARG A 315 20.98 -5.39 -5.48
N ALA A 316 20.51 -6.26 -6.38
CA ALA A 316 20.59 -6.08 -7.82
C ALA A 316 19.30 -6.51 -8.52
N GLU A 317 19.25 -6.33 -9.84
CA GLU A 317 18.08 -6.63 -10.67
C GLU A 317 17.62 -8.09 -10.57
N ALA A 318 18.55 -9.03 -10.35
CA ALA A 318 18.21 -10.43 -10.11
C ALA A 318 17.33 -10.61 -8.84
N GLY A 319 17.59 -9.82 -7.80
CA GLY A 319 16.73 -9.78 -6.60
C GLY A 319 15.34 -9.21 -6.89
N LEU A 320 15.21 -8.23 -7.79
CA LEU A 320 13.91 -7.68 -8.20
C LEU A 320 13.04 -8.75 -8.84
N ARG A 321 13.63 -9.53 -9.76
CA ARG A 321 12.96 -10.64 -10.44
C ARG A 321 12.58 -11.75 -9.47
N GLU A 322 13.43 -12.04 -8.48
CA GLU A 322 13.12 -13.03 -7.46
C GLU A 322 11.96 -12.60 -6.56
N MET A 323 11.93 -11.34 -6.12
CA MET A 323 10.80 -10.78 -5.37
C MET A 323 9.51 -10.85 -6.18
N ALA A 324 9.55 -10.44 -7.46
CA ALA A 324 8.40 -10.53 -8.35
C ALA A 324 7.91 -11.97 -8.51
N ARG A 325 8.82 -12.93 -8.74
CA ARG A 325 8.49 -14.35 -8.85
C ARG A 325 7.79 -14.87 -7.60
N ARG A 326 8.28 -14.54 -6.39
CA ARG A 326 7.65 -14.95 -5.12
C ARG A 326 6.24 -14.39 -4.98
N ILE A 327 6.07 -13.10 -5.22
CA ILE A 327 4.77 -12.41 -5.12
C ILE A 327 3.78 -13.00 -6.13
N VAL A 328 4.19 -13.09 -7.40
CA VAL A 328 3.31 -13.54 -8.49
C VAL A 328 2.94 -15.01 -8.36
N ASN A 329 3.83 -15.86 -7.84
CA ASN A 329 3.47 -17.23 -7.50
C ASN A 329 2.38 -17.29 -6.41
N GLY A 330 2.48 -16.44 -5.37
CA GLY A 330 1.43 -16.30 -4.36
C GLY A 330 0.11 -15.80 -4.95
N VAL A 331 0.15 -14.83 -5.88
CA VAL A 331 -1.03 -14.35 -6.62
C VAL A 331 -1.67 -15.48 -7.43
N ARG A 332 -0.88 -16.26 -8.17
CA ARG A 332 -1.36 -17.40 -8.95
C ARG A 332 -2.01 -18.46 -8.07
N TYR A 333 -1.39 -18.80 -6.95
CA TYR A 333 -1.95 -19.75 -5.99
C TYR A 333 -3.32 -19.29 -5.45
N ALA A 334 -3.46 -18.00 -5.18
CA ALA A 334 -4.68 -17.42 -4.62
C ALA A 334 -5.78 -17.13 -5.67
N HIS A 335 -5.43 -17.12 -6.97
CA HIS A 335 -6.33 -16.69 -8.05
C HIS A 335 -7.58 -17.57 -8.15
N ASP A 336 -7.44 -18.91 -8.12
CA ASP A 336 -8.58 -19.83 -8.28
C ASP A 336 -9.60 -19.66 -7.15
N ALA A 337 -9.11 -19.50 -5.91
CA ALA A 337 -9.95 -19.22 -4.76
C ALA A 337 -10.69 -17.87 -4.91
N ALA A 338 -9.98 -16.83 -5.35
CA ALA A 338 -10.56 -15.51 -5.59
C ALA A 338 -11.66 -15.55 -6.66
N GLN A 339 -11.40 -16.21 -7.79
CA GLN A 339 -12.34 -16.31 -8.91
C GLN A 339 -13.67 -16.96 -8.51
N SER A 340 -13.66 -17.90 -7.57
CA SER A 340 -14.86 -18.60 -7.10
C SER A 340 -15.75 -17.81 -6.12
N LYS A 341 -15.25 -16.71 -5.53
CA LYS A 341 -15.90 -15.97 -4.42
C LYS A 341 -16.16 -14.50 -4.74
N ARG A 342 -16.60 -14.23 -5.98
CA ARG A 342 -16.89 -12.87 -6.44
C ARG A 342 -18.21 -12.35 -5.87
N SER A 343 -18.21 -11.10 -5.45
CA SER A 343 -19.40 -10.35 -5.03
C SER A 343 -19.54 -9.11 -5.90
N GLU A 344 -20.68 -8.96 -6.56
CA GLU A 344 -21.04 -7.76 -7.34
C GLU A 344 -21.59 -6.63 -6.46
N ASN A 345 -21.98 -6.96 -5.23
CA ASN A 345 -22.58 -6.03 -4.26
C ASN A 345 -21.95 -6.21 -2.88
N PRO A 346 -20.60 -6.09 -2.73
CA PRO A 346 -19.98 -6.11 -1.42
C PRO A 346 -20.48 -4.92 -0.61
N VAL A 347 -20.79 -5.14 0.68
CA VAL A 347 -21.02 -4.03 1.61
C VAL A 347 -19.78 -3.14 1.60
N PHE A 348 -19.96 -1.86 1.26
CA PHE A 348 -18.89 -0.88 1.24
C PHE A 348 -19.13 0.18 2.30
N ARG A 349 -18.25 0.22 3.31
CA ARG A 349 -18.17 1.33 4.27
C ARG A 349 -16.79 1.96 4.19
N HIS A 350 -16.72 3.28 4.24
CA HIS A 350 -15.46 4.00 4.42
C HIS A 350 -15.66 5.01 5.54
N ARG A 351 -14.80 4.95 6.56
CA ARG A 351 -14.75 5.92 7.65
C ARG A 351 -13.36 6.52 7.72
N VAL A 352 -13.32 7.85 7.84
CA VAL A 352 -12.09 8.59 8.12
C VAL A 352 -12.22 9.15 9.53
N GLN A 353 -11.22 8.88 10.36
CA GLN A 353 -11.18 9.35 11.74
C GLN A 353 -9.85 10.03 12.02
N ARG A 354 -9.90 11.26 12.51
CA ARG A 354 -8.71 11.91 13.03
C ARG A 354 -8.31 11.29 14.37
N LEU A 355 -7.07 10.82 14.47
CA LEU A 355 -6.48 10.31 15.70
C LEU A 355 -5.41 11.27 16.19
N GLU A 356 -5.35 11.43 17.52
CA GLU A 356 -4.30 12.17 18.20
C GLU A 356 -3.43 11.17 18.96
N LEU A 357 -2.19 10.98 18.50
CA LEU A 357 -1.25 10.01 19.07
C LEU A 357 -0.25 10.72 20.00
N PRO A 358 0.00 10.22 21.22
CA PRO A 358 1.04 10.75 22.08
C PRO A 358 2.41 10.83 21.38
N ARG A 359 3.01 12.02 21.31
CA ARG A 359 4.36 12.18 20.74
C ARG A 359 5.40 11.62 21.68
N ARG A 360 6.48 11.08 21.10
CA ARG A 360 7.67 10.72 21.87
C ARG A 360 8.38 12.00 22.28
N GLN A 361 8.43 12.24 23.58
CA GLN A 361 9.20 13.33 24.18
C GLN A 361 10.69 13.01 24.09
N VAL A 362 11.50 14.01 23.80
CA VAL A 362 12.95 13.98 23.88
C VAL A 362 13.34 14.16 25.34
N THR A 363 14.10 13.21 25.89
CA THR A 363 14.64 13.30 27.24
C THR A 363 15.87 14.22 27.30
N ASP A 364 16.20 14.74 28.49
CA ASP A 364 17.42 15.55 28.68
C ASP A 364 18.69 14.77 28.32
N GLN A 365 18.70 13.45 28.55
CA GLN A 365 19.81 12.58 28.16
C GLN A 365 19.94 12.49 26.63
N GLU A 366 18.84 12.26 25.92
CA GLU A 366 18.82 12.23 24.45
C GLU A 366 19.22 13.59 23.85
N ALA A 367 18.77 14.71 24.45
CA ALA A 367 19.18 16.05 24.05
C ALA A 367 20.68 16.28 24.29
N ALA A 368 21.23 15.85 25.42
CA ALA A 368 22.65 15.93 25.71
C ALA A 368 23.50 15.09 24.74
N GLN A 369 23.02 13.90 24.35
CA GLN A 369 23.67 13.07 23.33
C GLN A 369 23.65 13.74 21.96
N ALA A 370 22.51 14.30 21.55
CA ALA A 370 22.39 15.06 20.31
C ALA A 370 23.30 16.29 20.29
N ARG A 371 23.48 16.98 21.44
CA ARG A 371 24.42 18.09 21.57
C ARG A 371 25.87 17.63 21.35
N LYS A 372 26.28 16.55 22.01
CA LYS A 372 27.63 15.98 21.82
C LYS A 372 27.90 15.59 20.37
N GLU A 373 26.92 15.00 19.70
CA GLU A 373 27.07 14.64 18.28
C GLU A 373 27.15 15.88 17.39
N LEU A 374 26.34 16.90 17.67
CA LEU A 374 26.42 18.18 16.97
C LEU A 374 27.80 18.82 17.13
N ASP A 375 28.34 18.87 18.34
CA ASP A 375 29.65 19.44 18.63
C ASP A 375 30.77 18.63 17.97
N ARG A 376 30.67 17.29 17.97
CA ARG A 376 31.61 16.38 17.29
C ARG A 376 31.64 16.64 15.79
N LEU A 377 30.48 16.76 15.16
CA LEU A 377 30.35 16.95 13.71
C LEU A 377 30.78 18.36 13.27
N THR A 378 30.67 19.37 14.13
CA THR A 378 31.07 20.75 13.81
C THR A 378 32.51 21.08 14.19
N ALA A 379 33.19 20.25 14.99
CA ALA A 379 34.56 20.49 15.46
C ALA A 379 35.58 20.71 14.33
N SER A 380 35.43 20.08 13.17
CA SER A 380 36.30 20.26 12.00
C SER A 380 35.91 21.45 11.10
N GLY A 381 34.85 22.19 11.45
CA GLY A 381 34.37 23.40 10.77
C GLY A 381 33.65 23.16 9.44
N ASN A 382 34.01 22.13 8.68
CA ASN A 382 33.47 21.86 7.34
C ASN A 382 32.74 20.52 7.26
N VAL A 383 31.41 20.56 7.20
CA VAL A 383 30.56 19.40 6.91
C VAL A 383 30.11 19.47 5.46
N GLN A 384 30.51 18.50 4.63
CA GLN A 384 30.18 18.50 3.20
C GLN A 384 28.66 18.42 2.98
N PRO A 385 28.04 19.36 2.23
CA PRO A 385 26.62 19.29 1.92
C PRO A 385 26.24 18.00 1.19
N GLY A 386 25.08 17.43 1.52
CA GLY A 386 24.63 16.16 0.93
C GLY A 386 25.39 14.91 1.42
N SER A 387 26.36 15.05 2.32
CA SER A 387 27.04 13.89 2.94
C SER A 387 26.22 13.25 4.06
N GLN A 388 26.63 12.04 4.46
CA GLN A 388 26.09 11.38 5.64
C GLN A 388 26.25 12.23 6.92
N ASP A 389 27.38 12.91 7.09
CA ASP A 389 27.62 13.78 8.24
C ASP A 389 26.67 14.99 8.24
N ALA A 390 26.37 15.56 7.07
CA ALA A 390 25.35 16.61 6.96
C ALA A 390 23.95 16.11 7.36
N ALA A 391 23.61 14.86 7.02
CA ALA A 391 22.37 14.25 7.47
C ALA A 391 22.38 14.03 8.99
N MET A 392 23.45 13.52 9.58
CA MET A 392 23.54 13.31 11.04
C MET A 392 23.48 14.64 11.80
N LEU A 393 24.15 15.69 11.29
CA LEU A 393 24.09 17.03 11.86
C LEU A 393 22.67 17.59 11.88
N ARG A 394 21.94 17.45 10.76
CA ARG A 394 20.52 17.84 10.69
C ARG A 394 19.66 17.09 11.70
N ARG A 395 19.88 15.79 11.85
CA ARG A 395 19.13 14.96 12.79
C ARG A 395 19.40 15.33 14.25
N ALA A 396 20.64 15.64 14.60
CA ALA A 396 21.00 16.16 15.91
C ALA A 396 20.29 17.51 16.18
N ARG A 397 20.27 18.41 15.20
CA ARG A 397 19.52 19.69 15.29
C ARG A 397 18.02 19.46 15.46
N ASP A 398 17.42 18.53 14.69
CA ASP A 398 16.01 18.16 14.81
C ASP A 398 15.66 17.71 16.24
N VAL A 399 16.52 16.90 16.87
CA VAL A 399 16.32 16.41 18.25
C VAL A 399 16.37 17.56 19.25
N LEU A 400 17.36 18.45 19.13
CA LEU A 400 17.50 19.61 20.01
C LEU A 400 16.32 20.59 19.87
N GLY A 401 15.93 20.92 18.63
CA GLY A 401 14.78 21.80 18.39
C GLY A 401 13.47 21.18 18.88
N ARG A 402 13.32 19.85 18.81
CA ARG A 402 12.19 19.16 19.44
C ARG A 402 12.24 19.26 20.97
N HIS A 403 13.39 19.07 21.60
CA HIS A 403 13.53 19.20 23.06
C HIS A 403 13.12 20.58 23.55
N GLU A 404 13.46 21.63 22.81
CA GLU A 404 13.09 23.03 23.10
C GLU A 404 11.59 23.33 22.92
N THR A 405 10.96 22.70 21.93
CA THR A 405 9.58 23.05 21.49
C THR A 405 8.50 22.03 21.88
N GLN A 406 8.88 20.87 22.44
CA GLN A 406 7.96 19.75 22.68
C GLN A 406 6.82 20.05 23.66
N SER A 407 6.96 21.07 24.52
CA SER A 407 5.89 21.53 25.41
C SER A 407 4.70 22.14 24.64
N ALA A 408 4.92 22.63 23.41
CA ALA A 408 3.89 23.27 22.60
C ALA A 408 2.96 22.29 21.85
N ALA A 409 3.37 21.03 21.68
CA ALA A 409 2.58 20.03 20.96
C ALA A 409 2.84 18.62 21.49
N SER A 410 1.90 18.12 22.31
CA SER A 410 1.98 16.80 22.96
C SER A 410 1.50 15.64 22.09
N THR A 411 0.75 15.90 21.02
CA THR A 411 0.18 14.88 20.13
C THR A 411 0.61 15.05 18.67
N TYR A 412 0.58 13.93 17.94
CA TYR A 412 0.74 13.85 16.50
C TYR A 412 -0.62 13.44 15.91
N ALA A 413 -1.20 14.33 15.12
CA ALA A 413 -2.47 14.10 14.47
C ALA A 413 -2.30 13.29 13.18
N MET A 414 -3.10 12.25 12.97
CA MET A 414 -3.17 11.50 11.72
C MET A 414 -4.63 11.27 11.30
N ASP A 415 -4.86 11.10 9.99
CA ASP A 415 -6.14 10.65 9.48
C ASP A 415 -6.08 9.13 9.34
N LEU A 416 -6.88 8.41 10.12
CA LEU A 416 -7.07 6.97 9.98
C LEU A 416 -8.19 6.73 8.97
N HIS A 417 -7.85 6.17 7.82
CA HIS A 417 -8.84 5.59 6.91
C HIS A 417 -9.09 4.13 7.30
N VAL A 418 -10.36 3.76 7.47
CA VAL A 418 -10.79 2.37 7.55
C VAL A 418 -11.88 2.10 6.52
N LEU A 419 -11.67 1.11 5.67
CA LEU A 419 -12.60 0.68 4.64
C LEU A 419 -13.03 -0.75 4.91
N ARG A 420 -14.32 -1.04 4.76
CA ARG A 420 -14.87 -2.40 4.71
C ARG A 420 -15.38 -2.66 3.30
N LEU A 421 -14.97 -3.78 2.73
CA LEU A 421 -15.33 -4.25 1.40
C LEU A 421 -15.78 -5.72 1.55
N GLY A 422 -17.06 -5.93 1.78
CA GLY A 422 -17.62 -7.23 2.17
C GLY A 422 -17.04 -7.69 3.50
N ASP A 423 -16.32 -8.82 3.48
CA ASP A 423 -15.67 -9.43 4.65
C ASP A 423 -14.20 -9.04 4.83
N THR A 424 -13.72 -8.12 4.00
CA THR A 424 -12.34 -7.62 4.05
C THR A 424 -12.30 -6.17 4.50
N VAL A 425 -11.23 -5.79 5.21
CA VAL A 425 -10.99 -4.41 5.62
C VAL A 425 -9.60 -3.92 5.22
N ILE A 426 -9.50 -2.60 5.00
CA ILE A 426 -8.24 -1.87 4.78
C ILE A 426 -8.10 -0.82 5.89
N ALA A 427 -6.92 -0.67 6.49
CA ALA A 427 -6.60 0.43 7.40
C ALA A 427 -5.26 1.10 7.06
N THR A 428 -5.21 2.43 7.13
CA THR A 428 -4.01 3.23 6.79
C THR A 428 -3.27 3.74 8.02
N ASN A 429 -1.97 3.96 7.89
CA ASN A 429 -1.16 4.69 8.87
C ASN A 429 0.04 5.41 8.21
N PRO A 430 0.55 6.51 8.79
CA PRO A 430 1.60 7.31 8.17
C PRO A 430 3.03 6.83 8.50
N PHE A 431 3.19 5.76 9.28
CA PHE A 431 4.48 5.35 9.81
C PHE A 431 5.14 4.27 8.96
N GLU A 432 6.46 4.12 9.10
CA GLU A 432 7.12 2.84 8.91
C GLU A 432 6.83 2.01 10.16
N LEU A 433 5.68 1.33 10.14
CA LEU A 433 5.10 0.67 11.30
C LEU A 433 5.81 -0.66 11.56
N TYR A 434 6.29 -0.89 12.77
CA TYR A 434 6.90 -2.17 13.12
C TYR A 434 5.87 -3.30 13.07
N ILE A 435 6.30 -4.45 12.57
CA ILE A 435 5.41 -5.56 12.20
C ILE A 435 4.52 -6.05 13.36
N GLU A 436 5.00 -5.95 14.60
CA GLU A 436 4.27 -6.37 15.79
C GLU A 436 2.94 -5.62 15.95
N TYR A 437 2.91 -4.32 15.69
CA TYR A 437 1.66 -3.56 15.72
C TYR A 437 0.70 -4.04 14.64
N GLY A 438 1.23 -4.34 13.45
CA GLY A 438 0.44 -4.92 12.37
C GLY A 438 -0.18 -6.28 12.75
N ALA A 439 0.61 -7.16 13.36
CA ALA A 439 0.13 -8.45 13.85
C ALA A 439 -0.99 -8.30 14.90
N ARG A 440 -0.83 -7.37 15.87
CA ARG A 440 -1.86 -7.08 16.87
C ARG A 440 -3.18 -6.63 16.23
N ILE A 441 -3.10 -5.74 15.23
CA ILE A 441 -4.29 -5.23 14.54
C ILE A 441 -4.97 -6.33 13.73
N LYS A 442 -4.20 -7.05 12.89
CA LYS A 442 -4.73 -8.15 12.06
C LYS A 442 -5.39 -9.23 12.92
N ALA A 443 -4.73 -9.68 13.99
CA ALA A 443 -5.23 -10.76 14.84
C ALA A 443 -6.51 -10.41 15.63
N ARG A 444 -6.79 -9.13 15.85
CA ARG A 444 -7.94 -8.64 16.64
C ARG A 444 -9.02 -7.98 15.79
N SER A 445 -8.85 -8.01 14.47
CA SER A 445 -9.87 -7.59 13.51
C SER A 445 -10.95 -8.66 13.41
N ARG A 446 -12.22 -8.24 13.35
CA ARG A 446 -13.38 -9.11 13.08
C ARG A 446 -13.47 -9.54 11.60
N ALA A 447 -12.77 -8.84 10.72
CA ALA A 447 -12.81 -9.12 9.28
C ALA A 447 -12.10 -10.44 8.96
N ALA A 448 -12.58 -11.15 7.94
CA ALA A 448 -11.95 -12.37 7.45
C ALA A 448 -10.55 -12.10 6.88
N GLN A 449 -10.32 -10.89 6.36
CA GLN A 449 -9.03 -10.45 5.86
C GLN A 449 -8.78 -8.98 6.21
N THR A 450 -7.57 -8.65 6.65
CA THR A 450 -7.19 -7.29 7.09
C THR A 450 -5.92 -6.82 6.39
N LEU A 451 -6.06 -5.82 5.53
CA LEU A 451 -4.96 -5.19 4.81
C LEU A 451 -4.55 -3.93 5.55
N LEU A 452 -3.29 -3.85 5.95
CA LEU A 452 -2.73 -2.64 6.54
C LEU A 452 -1.90 -1.91 5.48
N VAL A 453 -1.98 -0.60 5.45
CA VAL A 453 -1.25 0.23 4.48
C VAL A 453 -0.45 1.26 5.27
N GLN A 454 0.87 1.12 5.22
CA GLN A 454 1.79 2.04 5.88
C GLN A 454 2.20 3.17 4.94
N LEU A 455 2.87 4.20 5.49
CA LEU A 455 3.31 5.39 4.73
C LEU A 455 2.17 6.02 3.93
N ALA A 456 0.97 6.04 4.52
CA ALA A 456 -0.24 6.59 3.96
C ALA A 456 -0.57 7.94 4.59
N ASP A 457 -0.93 8.90 3.75
CA ASP A 457 -1.47 10.23 4.07
C ASP A 457 -0.54 11.18 4.85
N ASP A 458 0.59 10.71 5.35
CA ASP A 458 1.69 11.52 5.88
C ASP A 458 3.00 10.73 5.95
N ARG A 459 4.07 11.40 6.40
CA ARG A 459 5.40 10.83 6.69
C ARG A 459 5.67 10.90 8.19
N GLY A 460 5.12 9.93 8.93
CA GLY A 460 5.26 9.81 10.39
C GLY A 460 6.64 9.32 10.88
N ARG A 461 7.54 8.94 9.95
CA ARG A 461 8.81 8.24 10.22
C ARG A 461 8.57 6.84 10.81
N TYR A 462 9.56 6.27 11.51
CA TYR A 462 9.41 4.95 12.14
C TYR A 462 8.53 5.01 13.39
N LEU A 463 7.73 3.94 13.59
CA LEU A 463 7.00 3.69 14.83
C LEU A 463 7.48 2.35 15.45
N PRO A 464 8.47 2.39 16.36
CA PRO A 464 9.11 1.21 16.93
C PRO A 464 8.33 0.65 18.12
N THR A 465 8.57 -0.63 18.43
CA THR A 465 8.10 -1.28 19.65
C THR A 465 8.96 -0.88 20.86
N ARG A 466 8.50 -1.19 22.08
CA ARG A 466 9.30 -0.98 23.30
C ARG A 466 10.61 -1.77 23.28
N ARG A 467 10.57 -3.01 22.79
CA ARG A 467 11.74 -3.87 22.62
C ARG A 467 12.77 -3.24 21.67
N ALA A 468 12.31 -2.73 20.53
CA ALA A 468 13.18 -2.06 19.56
C ALA A 468 13.87 -0.83 20.17
N VAL A 469 13.13 -0.01 20.93
CA VAL A 469 13.69 1.15 21.64
C VAL A 469 14.74 0.72 22.66
N ALA A 470 14.50 -0.34 23.42
CA ALA A 470 15.47 -0.88 24.38
C ALA A 470 16.76 -1.37 23.69
N GLY A 471 16.66 -1.95 22.49
CA GLY A 471 17.81 -2.44 21.71
C GLY A 471 18.62 -1.34 21.00
N GLY A 472 18.05 -0.15 20.79
CA GLY A 472 18.77 1.02 20.26
C GLY A 472 19.19 0.97 18.78
N ALA A 473 18.63 0.04 18.00
CA ALA A 473 18.88 -0.06 16.56
C ALA A 473 18.35 1.19 15.80
N TYR A 474 18.90 1.46 14.62
CA TYR A 474 18.30 2.46 13.72
C TYR A 474 16.82 2.11 13.46
N GLY A 475 15.97 3.13 13.39
CA GLY A 475 14.51 3.01 13.33
C GLY A 475 13.83 3.07 14.71
N SER A 476 14.57 2.90 15.81
CA SER A 476 14.03 3.00 17.18
C SER A 476 14.60 4.14 18.02
N ARG A 477 15.52 4.93 17.47
CA ARG A 477 16.16 6.04 18.17
C ARG A 477 15.30 7.30 18.12
N ILE A 478 15.52 8.25 19.02
CA ILE A 478 14.70 9.47 19.11
C ILE A 478 14.70 10.29 17.80
N GLU A 479 15.82 10.29 17.08
CA GLU A 479 15.99 10.95 15.79
C GLU A 479 15.25 10.24 14.64
N ASP A 480 14.81 8.99 14.84
CA ASP A 480 14.02 8.19 13.89
C ASP A 480 12.51 8.34 14.07
N ASN A 481 12.06 8.82 15.24
CA ASN A 481 10.66 8.68 15.64
C ASN A 481 10.04 10.02 16.05
N VAL A 482 8.82 10.29 15.57
CA VAL A 482 7.97 11.37 16.10
C VAL A 482 7.04 10.84 17.20
N VAL A 483 6.52 9.63 16.99
CA VAL A 483 5.65 8.90 17.92
C VAL A 483 6.41 7.68 18.43
N GLY A 484 6.27 7.38 19.73
CA GLY A 484 6.96 6.27 20.38
C GLY A 484 6.00 5.13 20.72
N PRO A 485 6.48 4.11 21.46
CA PRO A 485 5.67 2.93 21.76
C PRO A 485 4.31 3.22 22.41
N PRO A 486 4.15 4.18 23.35
CA PRO A 486 2.82 4.52 23.88
C PRO A 486 1.84 5.00 22.80
N GLY A 487 2.31 5.78 21.83
CA GLY A 487 1.48 6.21 20.71
C GLY A 487 1.22 5.09 19.70
N GLY A 488 2.15 4.13 19.56
CA GLY A 488 1.91 2.90 18.81
C GLY A 488 0.84 2.00 19.44
N ASP A 489 0.82 1.90 20.77
CA ASP A 489 -0.24 1.19 21.51
C ASP A 489 -1.60 1.86 21.26
N VAL A 490 -1.67 3.20 21.34
CA VAL A 490 -2.90 3.96 21.01
C VAL A 490 -3.33 3.75 19.56
N LEU A 491 -2.39 3.83 18.60
CA LEU A 491 -2.68 3.60 17.18
C LEU A 491 -3.29 2.23 16.95
N ALA A 492 -2.70 1.17 17.52
CA ALA A 492 -3.20 -0.19 17.35
C ALA A 492 -4.61 -0.35 17.93
N GLU A 493 -4.85 0.08 19.18
CA GLU A 493 -6.16 -0.05 19.81
C GLU A 493 -7.24 0.76 19.08
N LYS A 494 -6.94 2.00 18.66
CA LYS A 494 -7.89 2.83 17.93
C LYS A 494 -8.19 2.28 16.54
N THR A 495 -7.19 1.71 15.86
CA THR A 495 -7.39 1.05 14.57
C THR A 495 -8.28 -0.18 14.71
N ILE A 496 -8.03 -1.03 15.71
CA ILE A 496 -8.84 -2.22 15.99
C ILE A 496 -10.29 -1.82 16.30
N ALA A 497 -10.51 -0.81 17.14
CA ALA A 497 -11.84 -0.32 17.46
C ALA A 497 -12.56 0.23 16.21
N ALA A 498 -11.86 1.00 15.37
CA ALA A 498 -12.42 1.55 14.15
C ALA A 498 -12.78 0.47 13.13
N LEU A 499 -11.91 -0.54 12.94
CA LEU A 499 -12.16 -1.70 12.07
C LEU A 499 -13.36 -2.51 12.54
N ASN A 500 -13.41 -2.84 13.83
CA ASN A 500 -14.48 -3.66 14.38
C ASN A 500 -15.83 -2.94 14.39
N GLY A 501 -15.82 -1.61 14.56
CA GLY A 501 -17.02 -0.78 14.45
C GLY A 501 -17.57 -0.63 13.02
N LEU A 502 -16.93 -1.19 11.98
CA LEU A 502 -17.52 -1.26 10.63
C LEU A 502 -18.56 -2.39 10.50
N TRP A 503 -18.74 -3.20 11.54
CA TRP A 503 -19.69 -4.30 11.63
C TRP A 503 -20.93 -3.99 12.46
N ASP A 504 -20.87 -2.90 13.22
CA ASP A 504 -21.97 -2.37 14.04
C ASP A 504 -22.73 -1.31 13.22
#